data_AF-A0A1U7MPX6-F1
#
_entry.id   AF-A0A1U7MPX6-F1
#
_cell.length_a   1.000
_cell.length_b   1.000
_cell.length_c   1.000
_cell.angle_alpha   90.00
_cell.angle_beta   90.00
_cell.angle_gamma   90.00
#
_symmetry.space_group_name_H-M   'P 1'
#
loop_
_entity.id
_entity.type
_entity.pdbx_description
1 polymer ?
#
loop_
_entity_poly.entity_id
_entity_poly.type
_entity_poly.pdbx_seq_one_letter_code
_entity_poly.pdbx_strand_id
1 'polypeptide(L)'
;MSRAPDSMVAFAGDLSELRRRAGRSVRDVARATGVPSATLGGYFAGRHLPPANRPEVLEGVLRECQVPEAERSAWHRRLQDLHEQRRQVVTRTPYPGLRPFGAEEHDLFFGREELLDRLLTLVQTAAGTTPHLVTVVGPSGSGKSSLLRAGLQPALGADGCTVLTPTQAGERGSGWVEGAAGTDPGGGPDATDRGGRGGGAVGRVLVVDQLDELWTHPDLRARAEELVADLTAWAAARRGGWWCWACAPTSTARP
;
A
#
# COMPACT_ATOMS: atom_id res chain seq x y z
N MET A 1 -5.86 20.16 -21.05
CA MET A 1 -7.00 19.29 -21.41
C MET A 1 -7.00 18.13 -20.42
N SER A 2 -7.97 18.11 -19.50
CA SER A 2 -8.05 17.07 -18.46
C SER A 2 -8.40 15.75 -19.12
N ARG A 3 -7.45 14.80 -19.14
CA ARG A 3 -7.67 13.47 -19.71
C ARG A 3 -8.68 12.77 -18.79
N ALA A 4 -9.78 12.28 -19.35
CA ALA A 4 -10.76 11.48 -18.59
C ALA A 4 -10.04 10.36 -17.82
N PRO A 5 -10.54 9.97 -16.63
CA PRO A 5 -9.94 8.89 -15.86
C PRO A 5 -9.83 7.65 -16.74
N ASP A 6 -8.62 7.12 -16.83
CA ASP A 6 -8.33 5.96 -17.66
C ASP A 6 -9.21 4.80 -17.20
N SER A 7 -9.85 4.09 -18.13
CA SER A 7 -10.76 2.99 -17.82
C SER A 7 -10.19 1.67 -18.35
N MET A 8 -10.58 0.54 -17.75
CA MET A 8 -10.11 -0.79 -18.20
C MET A 8 -10.41 -1.03 -19.70
N VAL A 9 -11.56 -0.54 -20.18
CA VAL A 9 -11.94 -0.64 -21.60
C VAL A 9 -11.05 0.25 -22.47
N ALA A 10 -10.75 1.47 -22.04
CA ALA A 10 -9.85 2.38 -22.77
C ALA A 10 -8.42 1.82 -22.84
N PHE A 11 -7.89 1.34 -21.70
CA PHE A 11 -6.58 0.69 -21.64
C PHE A 11 -6.49 -0.52 -22.58
N ALA A 12 -7.50 -1.39 -22.57
CA ALA A 12 -7.54 -2.55 -23.45
C ALA A 12 -7.66 -2.16 -24.94
N GLY A 13 -8.41 -1.10 -25.24
CA GLY A 13 -8.52 -0.53 -26.59
C GLY A 13 -7.17 -0.02 -27.10
N ASP A 14 -6.47 0.78 -26.29
CA ASP A 14 -5.14 1.30 -26.64
C ASP A 14 -4.12 0.16 -26.81
N LEU A 15 -4.15 -0.84 -25.93
CA LEU A 15 -3.26 -2.00 -25.98
C LEU A 15 -3.53 -2.85 -27.23
N SER A 16 -4.80 -3.00 -27.61
CA SER A 16 -5.21 -3.66 -28.85
C SER A 16 -4.73 -2.90 -30.09
N GLU A 17 -4.75 -1.58 -30.04
CA GLU A 17 -4.29 -0.73 -31.13
C GLU A 17 -2.78 -0.83 -31.32
N LEU A 18 -1.99 -0.81 -30.23
CA LEU A 18 -0.55 -1.05 -30.28
C LEU A 18 -0.22 -2.39 -30.96
N ARG A 19 -0.89 -3.46 -30.52
CA ARG A 19 -0.70 -4.79 -31.11
C ARG A 19 -0.99 -4.80 -32.62
N ARG A 20 -2.09 -4.16 -33.05
CA ARG A 20 -2.46 -4.07 -34.47
C ARG A 20 -1.44 -3.29 -35.29
N ARG A 21 -0.96 -2.15 -34.78
CA ARG A 21 0.09 -1.34 -35.44
C ARG A 21 1.41 -2.08 -35.57
N ALA A 22 1.77 -2.87 -34.57
CA ALA A 22 2.93 -3.75 -34.60
C ALA A 22 2.74 -5.00 -35.51
N GLY A 23 1.57 -5.13 -36.16
CA GLY A 23 1.25 -6.26 -37.04
C GLY A 23 1.17 -7.61 -36.32
N ARG A 24 1.02 -7.64 -34.98
CA ARG A 24 1.07 -8.87 -34.18
C ARG A 24 -0.32 -9.48 -34.00
N SER A 25 -0.45 -10.79 -34.16
CA SER A 25 -1.64 -11.49 -33.70
C SER A 25 -1.58 -11.74 -32.19
N VAL A 26 -2.73 -12.03 -31.56
CA VAL A 26 -2.75 -12.44 -30.13
C VAL A 26 -1.91 -13.70 -29.91
N ARG A 27 -1.86 -14.61 -30.90
CA ARG A 27 -1.03 -15.83 -30.81
C ARG A 27 0.46 -15.54 -30.92
N ASP A 28 0.87 -14.53 -31.67
CA ASP A 28 2.28 -14.15 -31.78
C ASP A 28 2.78 -13.61 -30.45
N VAL A 29 1.99 -12.74 -29.82
CA VAL A 29 2.28 -12.24 -28.47
C VAL A 29 2.31 -13.37 -27.46
N ALA A 30 1.40 -14.34 -27.54
CA ALA A 30 1.40 -15.52 -26.67
C ALA A 30 2.67 -16.34 -26.81
N ARG A 31 3.12 -16.59 -28.04
CA ARG A 31 4.35 -17.35 -28.33
C ARG A 31 5.59 -16.63 -27.79
N ALA A 32 5.66 -15.31 -27.92
CA ALA A 32 6.81 -14.52 -27.49
C ALA A 32 6.87 -14.31 -25.97
N THR A 33 5.72 -14.23 -25.30
CA THR A 33 5.63 -13.93 -23.86
C THR A 33 5.46 -15.16 -22.97
N GLY A 34 5.07 -16.30 -23.54
CA GLY A 34 4.71 -17.52 -22.79
C GLY A 34 3.35 -17.43 -22.09
N VAL A 35 2.61 -16.31 -22.23
CA VAL A 35 1.28 -16.13 -21.65
C VAL A 35 0.24 -16.83 -22.54
N PRO A 36 -0.71 -17.61 -21.97
CA PRO A 36 -1.75 -18.26 -22.76
C PRO A 36 -2.55 -17.29 -23.64
N SER A 37 -2.85 -17.68 -24.89
CA SER A 37 -3.58 -16.83 -25.85
C SER A 37 -4.97 -16.42 -25.36
N ALA A 38 -5.63 -17.25 -24.55
CA ALA A 38 -6.93 -16.93 -23.96
C ALA A 38 -6.83 -15.74 -22.97
N THR A 39 -5.79 -15.75 -22.13
CA THR A 39 -5.49 -14.70 -21.15
C THR A 39 -5.11 -13.40 -21.87
N LEU A 40 -4.21 -13.45 -22.84
CA LEU A 40 -3.88 -12.26 -23.65
C LEU A 40 -5.10 -11.72 -24.39
N GLY A 41 -5.93 -12.61 -24.95
CA GLY A 41 -7.19 -12.22 -25.58
C GLY A 41 -8.13 -11.49 -24.61
N GLY A 42 -8.14 -11.87 -23.33
CA GLY A 42 -8.89 -11.15 -22.31
C GLY A 42 -8.29 -9.81 -21.90
N TYR A 43 -6.96 -9.62 -21.98
CA TYR A 43 -6.33 -8.30 -21.79
C TYR A 43 -6.71 -7.35 -22.92
N PHE A 44 -6.54 -7.79 -24.17
CA PHE A 44 -6.86 -6.98 -25.36
C PHE A 44 -8.37 -6.67 -25.48
N ALA A 45 -9.24 -7.58 -24.98
CA ALA A 45 -10.68 -7.36 -24.96
C ALA A 45 -11.20 -6.62 -23.72
N GLY A 46 -10.34 -6.27 -22.75
CA GLY A 46 -10.74 -5.55 -21.54
C GLY A 46 -11.59 -6.36 -20.57
N ARG A 47 -11.53 -7.70 -20.63
CA ARG A 47 -12.24 -8.59 -19.68
C ARG A 47 -11.57 -8.63 -18.31
N HIS A 48 -10.26 -8.49 -18.29
CA HIS A 48 -9.43 -8.41 -17.09
C HIS A 48 -8.11 -7.72 -17.44
N LEU A 49 -7.47 -7.13 -16.45
CA LEU A 49 -6.21 -6.43 -16.60
C LEU A 49 -5.03 -7.40 -16.42
N PRO A 50 -3.87 -7.10 -17.02
CA PRO A 50 -2.62 -7.74 -16.62
C PRO A 50 -2.41 -7.61 -15.09
N PRO A 51 -1.85 -8.62 -14.43
CA PRO A 51 -1.61 -8.59 -12.99
C PRO A 51 -0.61 -7.50 -12.60
N ALA A 52 -0.96 -6.64 -11.63
CA ALA A 52 -0.06 -5.59 -11.12
C ALA A 52 1.16 -6.15 -10.35
N ASN A 53 1.03 -7.34 -9.75
CA ASN A 53 2.10 -7.99 -9.00
C ASN A 53 3.10 -8.77 -9.87
N ARG A 54 2.93 -8.74 -11.20
CA ARG A 54 3.82 -9.39 -12.17
C ARG A 54 4.10 -8.44 -13.35
N PRO A 55 4.88 -7.37 -13.13
CA PRO A 55 5.11 -6.33 -14.13
C PRO A 55 5.73 -6.88 -15.43
N GLU A 56 6.49 -7.96 -15.35
CA GLU A 56 7.12 -8.61 -16.51
C GLU A 56 6.11 -9.13 -17.55
N VAL A 57 4.86 -9.40 -17.14
CA VAL A 57 3.79 -9.81 -18.05
C VAL A 57 3.40 -8.66 -18.98
N LEU A 58 3.14 -7.47 -18.43
CA LEU A 58 2.84 -6.30 -19.26
C LEU A 58 4.07 -5.90 -20.07
N GLU A 59 5.25 -5.91 -19.46
CA GLU A 59 6.51 -5.55 -20.10
C GLU A 59 6.80 -6.42 -21.34
N GLY A 60 6.57 -7.73 -21.24
CA GLY A 60 6.67 -8.66 -22.37
C GLY A 60 5.71 -8.32 -23.50
N VAL A 61 4.47 -7.96 -23.18
CA VAL A 61 3.46 -7.58 -24.18
C VAL A 61 3.85 -6.26 -24.85
N LEU A 62 4.27 -5.24 -24.09
CA LEU A 62 4.67 -3.93 -24.63
C LEU A 62 5.89 -4.03 -25.55
N ARG A 63 6.91 -4.79 -25.13
CA ARG A 63 8.10 -5.05 -25.94
C ARG A 63 7.75 -5.78 -27.24
N GLU A 64 6.88 -6.78 -27.19
CA GLU A 64 6.45 -7.50 -28.38
C GLU A 64 5.58 -6.65 -29.32
N CYS A 65 4.82 -5.71 -28.74
CA CYS A 65 4.10 -4.67 -29.48
C CYS A 65 4.99 -3.48 -29.88
N GLN A 66 6.32 -3.61 -29.75
CA GLN A 66 7.31 -2.64 -30.19
C GLN A 66 7.18 -1.24 -29.55
N VAL A 67 6.67 -1.18 -28.32
CA VAL A 67 6.57 0.07 -27.56
C VAL A 67 7.99 0.53 -27.16
N PRO A 68 8.37 1.79 -27.44
CA PRO A 68 9.66 2.34 -27.03
C PRO A 68 9.83 2.29 -25.50
N GLU A 69 11.04 1.98 -25.03
CA GLU A 69 11.34 1.86 -23.59
C GLU A 69 10.88 3.07 -22.78
N ALA A 70 11.13 4.28 -23.31
CA ALA A 70 10.74 5.55 -22.68
C ALA A 70 9.22 5.71 -22.45
N GLU A 71 8.39 4.98 -23.19
CA GLU A 71 6.93 5.03 -23.04
C GLU A 71 6.38 3.94 -22.12
N ARG A 72 7.14 2.88 -21.82
CA ARG A 72 6.65 1.72 -21.08
C ARG A 72 6.30 2.04 -19.63
N SER A 73 7.07 2.91 -18.97
CA SER A 73 6.77 3.35 -17.59
C SER A 73 5.43 4.08 -17.50
N ALA A 74 4.97 4.75 -18.56
CA ALA A 74 3.64 5.35 -18.58
C ALA A 74 2.52 4.30 -18.64
N TRP A 75 2.75 3.18 -19.33
CA TRP A 75 1.81 2.06 -19.37
C TRP A 75 1.69 1.32 -18.03
N HIS A 76 2.81 1.12 -17.34
CA HIS A 76 2.80 0.54 -15.99
C HIS A 76 2.03 1.43 -15.01
N ARG A 77 2.23 2.76 -15.06
CA ARG A 77 1.45 3.70 -14.24
C ARG A 77 -0.05 3.63 -14.53
N ARG A 78 -0.45 3.64 -15.81
CA ARG A 78 -1.87 3.47 -16.20
C ARG A 78 -2.47 2.17 -15.64
N LEU A 79 -1.73 1.07 -15.71
CA LEU A 79 -2.17 -0.22 -15.17
C LEU A 79 -2.34 -0.15 -13.64
N GLN A 80 -1.38 0.46 -12.93
CA GLN A 80 -1.44 0.64 -11.48
C GLN A 80 -2.64 1.50 -11.06
N ASP A 81 -2.85 2.64 -11.72
CA ASP A 81 -4.00 3.53 -11.47
C ASP A 81 -5.33 2.78 -11.62
N LEU A 82 -5.45 1.93 -12.64
CA LEU A 82 -6.65 1.12 -12.87
C LEU A 82 -6.88 0.06 -11.78
N HIS A 83 -5.81 -0.57 -11.29
CA HIS A 83 -5.93 -1.52 -10.17
C HIS A 83 -6.32 -0.80 -8.89
N GLU A 84 -5.79 0.40 -8.65
CA GLU A 84 -6.12 1.21 -7.48
C GLU A 84 -7.57 1.70 -7.52
N GLN A 85 -8.04 2.22 -8.66
CA GLN A 85 -9.44 2.59 -8.85
C GLN A 85 -10.38 1.40 -8.61
N ARG A 86 -10.02 0.20 -9.09
CA ARG A 86 -10.82 -1.01 -8.85
C ARG A 86 -10.82 -1.44 -7.38
N ARG A 87 -9.71 -1.24 -6.66
CA ARG A 87 -9.66 -1.43 -5.20
C ARG A 87 -10.60 -0.45 -4.48
N GLN A 88 -10.65 0.81 -4.94
CA GLN A 88 -11.55 1.82 -4.39
C GLN A 88 -13.03 1.53 -4.68
N VAL A 89 -13.39 0.97 -5.85
CA VAL A 89 -14.80 0.61 -6.11
C VAL A 89 -15.29 -0.52 -5.17
N VAL A 90 -14.39 -1.42 -4.76
CA VAL A 90 -14.69 -2.45 -3.76
C VAL A 90 -14.97 -1.84 -2.37
N THR A 91 -14.56 -0.58 -2.09
CA THR A 91 -14.86 0.13 -0.82
C THR A 91 -16.30 0.59 -0.66
N ARG A 92 -17.12 0.50 -1.70
CA ARG A 92 -18.56 0.82 -1.62
C ARG A 92 -19.45 -0.41 -1.44
N THR A 93 -18.87 -1.60 -1.31
CA THR A 93 -19.62 -2.84 -1.05
C THR A 93 -19.65 -3.09 0.45
N PRO A 94 -20.80 -3.43 1.07
CA PRO A 94 -20.89 -3.67 2.52
C PRO A 94 -19.93 -4.75 3.03
N TYR A 95 -19.52 -5.66 2.14
CA TYR A 95 -18.53 -6.69 2.40
C TYR A 95 -17.39 -6.55 1.38
N PRO A 96 -16.22 -6.01 1.77
CA PRO A 96 -15.13 -5.74 0.84
C PRO A 96 -14.34 -6.99 0.41
N GLY A 97 -14.80 -8.19 0.78
CA GLY A 97 -14.12 -9.45 0.49
C GLY A 97 -12.79 -9.55 1.23
N LEU A 98 -11.71 -9.91 0.51
CA LEU A 98 -10.37 -10.06 1.08
C LEU A 98 -9.59 -8.73 1.18
N ARG A 99 -10.17 -7.61 0.71
CA ARG A 99 -9.53 -6.29 0.84
C ARG A 99 -9.61 -5.83 2.31
N PRO A 100 -8.54 -5.24 2.86
CA PRO A 100 -8.64 -4.65 4.18
C PRO A 100 -9.58 -3.44 4.19
N PHE A 101 -10.32 -3.27 5.28
CA PHE A 101 -11.18 -2.10 5.52
C PHE A 101 -10.31 -0.83 5.60
N GLY A 102 -10.81 0.27 5.03
CA GLY A 102 -10.22 1.61 5.11
C GLY A 102 -10.64 2.37 6.37
N ALA A 103 -10.06 3.55 6.60
CA ALA A 103 -10.35 4.37 7.77
C ALA A 103 -11.80 4.89 7.77
N GLU A 104 -12.32 5.21 6.59
CA GLU A 104 -13.70 5.61 6.33
C GLU A 104 -14.72 4.49 6.55
N GLU A 105 -14.27 3.24 6.66
CA GLU A 105 -15.10 2.06 6.88
C GLU A 105 -15.06 1.62 8.37
N HIS A 106 -14.64 2.49 9.29
CA HIS A 106 -14.59 2.22 10.73
C HIS A 106 -15.91 1.66 11.28
N ASP A 107 -17.04 2.22 10.85
CA ASP A 107 -18.37 1.78 11.30
C ASP A 107 -18.72 0.34 10.86
N LEU A 108 -17.97 -0.22 9.91
CA LEU A 108 -18.09 -1.61 9.44
C LEU A 108 -17.05 -2.54 10.10
N PHE A 109 -16.14 -2.00 10.92
CA PHE A 109 -15.10 -2.77 11.61
C PHE A 109 -15.58 -3.18 13.02
N PHE A 110 -16.01 -4.43 13.16
CA PHE A 110 -16.54 -4.98 14.43
C PHE A 110 -15.91 -6.34 14.79
N GLY A 111 -15.95 -6.70 16.08
CA GLY A 111 -15.48 -7.99 16.60
C GLY A 111 -13.98 -8.09 16.88
N ARG A 112 -13.28 -6.95 16.90
CA ARG A 112 -11.84 -6.83 17.19
C ARG A 112 -11.49 -5.69 18.14
N GLU A 113 -12.47 -5.24 18.91
CA GLU A 113 -12.37 -4.13 19.85
C GLU A 113 -11.31 -4.41 20.91
N GLU A 114 -11.29 -5.62 21.50
CA GLU A 114 -10.28 -6.02 22.49
C GLU A 114 -8.85 -6.02 21.90
N LEU A 115 -8.71 -6.41 20.64
CA LEU A 115 -7.41 -6.41 19.96
C LEU A 115 -6.94 -4.99 19.64
N LEU A 116 -7.87 -4.12 19.26
CA LEU A 116 -7.62 -2.69 19.05
C LEU A 116 -7.21 -2.00 20.36
N ASP A 117 -7.92 -2.25 21.45
CA ASP A 117 -7.61 -1.68 22.77
C ASP A 117 -6.22 -2.12 23.26
N ARG A 118 -5.89 -3.40 23.04
CA ARG A 118 -4.55 -3.91 23.35
C ARG A 118 -3.47 -3.24 22.50
N LEU A 119 -3.74 -3.03 21.20
CA LEU A 119 -2.82 -2.35 20.31
C LEU A 119 -2.63 -0.89 20.73
N LEU A 120 -3.70 -0.17 21.07
CA LEU A 120 -3.64 1.19 21.59
C LEU A 120 -2.82 1.27 22.89
N THR A 121 -2.99 0.31 23.80
CA THR A 121 -2.20 0.23 25.04
C THR A 121 -0.71 0.01 24.76
N LEU A 122 -0.38 -0.86 23.81
CA LEU A 122 1.00 -1.06 23.37
C LEU A 122 1.56 0.23 22.75
N VAL A 123 0.76 0.90 21.91
CA VAL A 123 0.97 2.22 21.30
C VAL A 123 0.85 3.38 22.30
N GLN A 124 0.67 3.13 23.58
CA GLN A 124 0.86 4.14 24.64
C GLN A 124 2.09 3.82 25.48
N THR A 125 2.32 2.53 25.74
CA THR A 125 3.43 2.05 26.57
C THR A 125 4.81 2.28 25.94
N ALA A 126 5.03 1.89 24.69
CA ALA A 126 6.31 2.13 24.02
C ALA A 126 6.64 3.61 23.74
N ALA A 127 5.78 4.60 24.04
CA ALA A 127 6.10 6.05 23.98
C ALA A 127 7.04 6.41 25.13
N GLY A 128 7.01 5.61 26.20
CA GLY A 128 7.94 5.71 27.31
C GLY A 128 9.26 4.97 27.08
N THR A 129 9.47 4.28 25.95
CA THR A 129 10.64 3.41 25.72
C THR A 129 11.42 3.82 24.46
N THR A 130 12.75 3.69 24.46
CA THR A 130 13.57 3.95 23.26
C THR A 130 14.20 2.65 22.76
N PRO A 131 14.02 2.25 21.49
CA PRO A 131 13.22 2.90 20.43
C PRO A 131 11.70 2.68 20.58
N HIS A 132 10.91 3.59 20.01
CA HIS A 132 9.44 3.56 20.04
C HIS A 132 8.88 2.64 18.94
N LEU A 133 8.75 1.32 19.19
CA LEU A 133 8.39 0.32 18.17
C LEU A 133 7.38 -0.74 18.69
N VAL A 134 6.25 -0.90 18.00
CA VAL A 134 5.17 -1.88 18.27
C VAL A 134 4.92 -2.73 17.03
N THR A 135 5.32 -3.98 17.05
CA THR A 135 5.25 -4.93 15.92
C THR A 135 3.90 -5.65 15.84
N VAL A 136 3.24 -5.66 14.67
CA VAL A 136 1.97 -6.38 14.43
C VAL A 136 2.20 -7.49 13.42
N VAL A 137 2.30 -8.72 13.92
CA VAL A 137 2.52 -9.93 13.11
C VAL A 137 1.32 -10.86 13.12
N GLY A 138 1.15 -11.61 12.05
CA GLY A 138 0.07 -12.60 11.91
C GLY A 138 -0.06 -13.13 10.49
N PRO A 139 -0.81 -14.23 10.28
CA PRO A 139 -0.97 -14.86 8.97
C PRO A 139 -1.48 -13.90 7.88
N SER A 140 -1.22 -14.22 6.61
CA SER A 140 -1.85 -13.49 5.50
C SER A 140 -3.37 -13.62 5.59
N GLY A 141 -4.09 -12.53 5.33
CA GLY A 141 -5.55 -12.49 5.46
C GLY A 141 -6.10 -12.45 6.90
N SER A 142 -5.24 -12.39 7.93
CA SER A 142 -5.70 -12.32 9.34
C SER A 142 -6.32 -10.97 9.75
N GLY A 143 -6.37 -9.99 8.84
CA GLY A 143 -6.98 -8.68 9.05
C GLY A 143 -6.07 -7.60 9.65
N LYS A 144 -4.73 -7.76 9.62
CA LYS A 144 -3.77 -6.77 10.15
C LYS A 144 -3.96 -5.38 9.56
N SER A 145 -4.01 -5.29 8.23
CA SER A 145 -4.20 -4.01 7.54
C SER A 145 -5.55 -3.38 7.86
N SER A 146 -6.62 -4.18 8.04
CA SER A 146 -7.91 -3.67 8.52
C SER A 146 -7.83 -3.15 9.96
N LEU A 147 -7.17 -3.88 10.86
CA LEU A 147 -6.95 -3.43 12.24
C LEU A 147 -6.19 -2.10 12.30
N LEU A 148 -5.18 -1.95 11.44
CA LEU A 148 -4.37 -0.72 11.36
C LEU A 148 -5.14 0.45 10.73
N ARG A 149 -5.83 0.22 9.60
CA ARG A 149 -6.47 1.27 8.81
C ARG A 149 -7.88 1.62 9.29
N ALA A 150 -8.71 0.64 9.62
CA ALA A 150 -10.10 0.86 10.07
C ALA A 150 -10.25 0.90 11.59
N GLY A 151 -9.29 0.32 12.34
CA GLY A 151 -9.29 0.36 13.81
C GLY A 151 -8.41 1.49 14.35
N LEU A 152 -7.09 1.32 14.21
CA LEU A 152 -6.09 2.16 14.86
C LEU A 152 -6.09 3.60 14.34
N GLN A 153 -6.10 3.80 13.02
CA GLN A 153 -6.05 5.14 12.43
C GLN A 153 -7.25 6.02 12.85
N PRO A 154 -8.52 5.55 12.77
CA PRO A 154 -9.67 6.29 13.29
C PRO A 154 -9.57 6.57 14.79
N ALA A 155 -9.11 5.59 15.59
CA ALA A 155 -8.98 5.75 17.04
C ALA A 155 -7.95 6.82 17.46
N LEU A 156 -6.89 6.99 16.66
CA LEU A 156 -5.84 8.01 16.90
C LEU A 156 -6.15 9.37 16.24
N GLY A 157 -7.11 9.42 15.33
CA GLY A 157 -7.44 10.62 14.56
C GLY A 157 -6.45 10.91 13.42
N ALA A 158 -6.91 11.67 12.42
CA ALA A 158 -6.15 11.96 11.20
C ALA A 158 -4.82 12.69 11.44
N ASP A 159 -4.75 13.54 12.47
CA ASP A 159 -3.53 14.30 12.80
C ASP A 159 -2.53 13.49 13.66
N GLY A 160 -3.04 12.46 14.35
CA GLY A 160 -2.29 11.59 15.26
C GLY A 160 -1.72 10.32 14.60
N CYS A 161 -2.16 9.97 13.38
CA CYS A 161 -1.74 8.74 12.72
C CYS A 161 -1.56 8.92 11.20
N THR A 162 -0.37 8.57 10.70
CA THR A 162 -0.07 8.48 9.27
C THR A 162 0.13 7.01 8.91
N VAL A 163 -0.63 6.49 7.93
CA VAL A 163 -0.47 5.13 7.41
C VAL A 163 0.12 5.17 6.02
N LEU A 164 1.22 4.44 5.78
CA LEU A 164 1.92 4.35 4.50
C LEU A 164 2.28 2.89 4.20
N THR A 165 2.48 2.55 2.91
CA THR A 165 3.20 1.33 2.51
C THR A 165 4.66 1.65 2.16
N PRO A 166 5.58 0.67 2.18
CA PRO A 166 6.96 0.87 1.73
C PRO A 166 7.08 1.45 0.33
N THR A 167 6.17 1.06 -0.57
CA THR A 167 6.09 1.64 -1.92
C THR A 167 5.81 3.14 -1.88
N GLN A 168 4.81 3.58 -1.10
CA GLN A 168 4.46 5.00 -0.94
C GLN A 168 5.58 5.80 -0.25
N ALA A 169 6.31 5.18 0.68
CA ALA A 169 7.48 5.78 1.29
C ALA A 169 8.62 5.96 0.27
N GLY A 170 8.86 4.95 -0.57
CA GLY A 170 9.87 5.00 -1.63
C GLY A 170 9.61 6.07 -2.69
N GLU A 171 8.36 6.26 -3.11
CA GLU A 171 7.95 7.27 -4.10
C GLU A 171 8.08 8.71 -3.60
N ARG A 172 7.89 8.92 -2.29
CA ARG A 172 7.95 10.25 -1.66
C ARG A 172 9.37 10.70 -1.30
N GLY A 173 10.38 9.82 -1.38
CA GLY A 173 11.74 10.08 -0.91
C GLY A 173 11.79 10.36 0.60
N SER A 174 12.90 10.84 1.18
CA SER A 174 12.98 11.11 2.63
C SER A 174 12.00 12.19 3.15
N GLY A 175 11.32 12.94 2.28
CA GLY A 175 10.38 14.00 2.66
C GLY A 175 9.12 13.54 3.41
N TRP A 176 8.72 12.26 3.33
CA TRP A 176 7.60 11.76 4.16
C TRP A 176 7.98 11.65 5.64
N VAL A 177 9.27 11.46 5.94
CA VAL A 177 9.82 11.47 7.31
C VAL A 177 9.64 12.85 7.92
N GLU A 178 9.86 13.91 7.13
CA GLU A 178 9.70 15.32 7.50
C GLU A 178 8.22 15.76 7.58
N GLY A 179 7.39 15.32 6.62
CA GLY A 179 5.94 15.60 6.64
C GLY A 179 5.20 14.89 7.79
N ALA A 180 5.60 13.64 8.09
CA ALA A 180 5.19 12.95 9.31
C ALA A 180 5.80 13.61 10.56
N ALA A 181 6.89 14.36 10.43
CA ALA A 181 7.52 15.09 11.53
C ALA A 181 6.94 16.47 11.84
N GLY A 182 5.84 16.89 11.21
CA GLY A 182 5.16 18.18 11.47
C GLY A 182 5.18 18.60 12.94
N THR A 183 5.45 19.90 13.17
CA THR A 183 5.66 20.54 14.47
C THR A 183 4.73 20.02 15.56
N ASP A 184 5.32 19.64 16.70
CA ASP A 184 4.60 19.34 17.95
C ASP A 184 3.43 20.30 18.13
N PRO A 185 2.21 19.81 18.46
CA PRO A 185 1.14 20.69 18.89
C PRO A 185 1.50 21.19 20.29
N GLY A 186 2.37 22.21 20.34
CA GLY A 186 2.45 23.12 21.48
C GLY A 186 1.07 23.75 21.65
N GLY A 187 0.50 23.59 22.86
CA GLY A 187 -0.89 23.89 23.17
C GLY A 187 -1.38 25.25 22.67
N GLY A 188 -2.50 25.22 21.95
CA GLY A 188 -3.35 26.37 21.67
C GLY A 188 -4.72 26.18 22.33
N PRO A 189 -5.32 27.22 22.95
CA PRO A 189 -6.43 27.08 23.89
C PRO A 189 -7.81 27.09 23.20
N ASP A 190 -8.02 26.32 22.14
CA ASP A 190 -9.36 26.24 21.52
C ASP A 190 -9.58 24.95 20.71
N ALA A 191 -9.91 23.86 21.39
CA ALA A 191 -10.46 22.67 20.77
C ALA A 191 -11.57 22.11 21.67
N THR A 192 -12.72 22.78 21.64
CA THR A 192 -13.96 22.28 22.23
C THR A 192 -14.41 21.00 21.53
N ASP A 193 -14.36 19.92 22.32
CA ASP A 193 -15.35 18.85 22.44
C ASP A 193 -15.90 18.20 21.16
N ARG A 194 -15.28 17.07 20.80
CA ARG A 194 -16.00 15.90 20.25
C ARG A 194 -15.44 14.62 20.88
N GLY A 195 -16.00 14.22 22.02
CA GLY A 195 -16.31 12.81 22.36
C GLY A 195 -15.21 11.73 22.27
N GLY A 196 -13.92 12.06 22.28
CA GLY A 196 -12.83 11.09 22.29
C GLY A 196 -12.55 10.56 23.70
N ARG A 197 -12.67 9.24 23.91
CA ARG A 197 -12.23 8.60 25.15
C ARG A 197 -10.71 8.80 25.33
N GLY A 198 -10.35 9.71 26.24
CA GLY A 198 -9.10 9.71 27.01
C GLY A 198 -7.78 9.62 26.23
N GLY A 199 -7.43 10.66 25.48
CA GLY A 199 -6.11 10.80 24.86
C GLY A 199 -5.06 11.25 25.87
N GLY A 200 -4.30 10.31 26.44
CA GLY A 200 -2.93 10.61 26.85
C GLY A 200 -2.14 10.91 25.58
N ALA A 201 -1.44 12.04 25.52
CA ALA A 201 -0.82 12.57 24.29
C ALA A 201 0.30 11.65 23.78
N VAL A 202 -0.07 10.63 23.04
CA VAL A 202 0.81 9.90 22.15
C VAL A 202 1.13 10.86 21.01
N GLY A 203 2.40 11.20 20.81
CA GLY A 203 2.79 11.96 19.61
C GLY A 203 2.47 11.17 18.33
N ARG A 204 2.69 11.79 17.16
CA ARG A 204 2.23 11.20 15.90
C ARG A 204 2.75 9.77 15.69
N VAL A 205 1.83 8.86 15.39
CA VAL A 205 2.10 7.43 15.10
C VAL A 205 2.29 7.26 13.59
N LEU A 206 3.36 6.57 13.21
CA LEU A 206 3.58 6.18 11.82
C LEU A 206 3.36 4.68 11.68
N VAL A 207 2.40 4.31 10.84
CA VAL A 207 2.08 2.92 10.52
C VAL A 207 2.66 2.61 9.14
N VAL A 208 3.59 1.65 9.09
CA VAL A 208 4.05 1.08 7.83
C VAL A 208 3.38 -0.28 7.62
N ASP A 209 2.34 -0.29 6.80
CA ASP A 209 1.58 -1.48 6.44
C ASP A 209 2.24 -2.22 5.28
N GLN A 210 2.13 -3.55 5.24
CA GLN A 210 2.76 -4.40 4.21
C GLN A 210 4.28 -4.24 4.11
N LEU A 211 4.99 -4.21 5.24
CA LEU A 211 6.44 -4.11 5.25
C LEU A 211 7.15 -5.20 4.44
N ASP A 212 6.51 -6.36 4.27
CA ASP A 212 6.98 -7.45 3.42
C ASP A 212 7.19 -7.06 1.94
N GLU A 213 6.62 -5.93 1.48
CA GLU A 213 6.93 -5.30 0.20
C GLU A 213 8.42 -4.99 0.01
N LEU A 214 9.15 -4.69 1.10
CA LEU A 214 10.60 -4.41 1.04
C LEU A 214 11.42 -5.57 0.48
N TRP A 215 10.97 -6.82 0.68
CA TRP A 215 11.71 -7.99 0.22
C TRP A 215 11.12 -8.60 -1.06
N THR A 216 9.89 -8.21 -1.41
CA THR A 216 9.15 -8.75 -2.55
C THR A 216 9.13 -7.84 -3.78
N HIS A 217 9.31 -6.51 -3.63
CA HIS A 217 9.42 -5.57 -4.76
C HIS A 217 10.89 -5.32 -5.14
N PRO A 218 11.32 -5.53 -6.41
CA PRO A 218 12.72 -5.42 -6.81
C PRO A 218 13.36 -4.06 -6.51
N ASP A 219 12.65 -2.96 -6.81
CA ASP A 219 13.15 -1.60 -6.60
C ASP A 219 13.24 -1.22 -5.12
N LEU A 220 12.34 -1.74 -4.28
CA LEU A 220 12.38 -1.51 -2.84
C LEU A 220 13.44 -2.37 -2.18
N ARG A 221 13.65 -3.59 -2.67
CA ARG A 221 14.68 -4.51 -2.17
C ARG A 221 16.08 -3.92 -2.32
N ALA A 222 16.34 -3.22 -3.42
CA ALA A 222 17.60 -2.51 -3.63
C ALA A 222 17.84 -1.37 -2.61
N ARG A 223 16.77 -0.84 -2.01
CA ARG A 223 16.79 0.27 -1.05
C ARG A 223 16.30 -0.12 0.34
N ALA A 224 16.15 -1.42 0.62
CA ALA A 224 15.49 -1.87 1.84
C ALA A 224 16.29 -1.49 3.10
N GLU A 225 17.62 -1.56 3.02
CA GLU A 225 18.51 -1.14 4.11
C GLU A 225 18.41 0.37 4.39
N GLU A 226 18.38 1.19 3.33
CA GLU A 226 18.20 2.64 3.42
C GLU A 226 16.85 2.98 4.07
N LEU A 227 15.76 2.40 3.55
CA LEU A 227 14.42 2.57 4.10
C LEU A 227 14.37 2.17 5.58
N VAL A 228 14.85 0.98 5.95
CA VAL A 228 14.86 0.50 7.35
C VAL A 228 15.71 1.39 8.25
N ALA A 229 16.84 1.91 7.75
CA ALA A 229 17.66 2.87 8.49
C ALA A 229 16.89 4.18 8.73
N ASP A 230 16.22 4.72 7.73
CA ASP A 230 15.37 5.91 7.87
C ASP A 230 14.22 5.66 8.85
N LEU A 231 13.60 4.47 8.79
CA LEU A 231 12.55 4.06 9.71
C LEU A 231 13.08 4.11 11.16
N THR A 232 14.21 3.45 11.39
CA THR A 232 14.84 3.34 12.70
C THR A 232 15.32 4.69 13.22
N ALA A 233 15.86 5.54 12.34
CA ALA A 233 16.31 6.88 12.66
C ALA A 233 15.13 7.76 13.11
N TRP A 234 14.00 7.73 12.41
CA TRP A 234 12.80 8.45 12.85
C TRP A 234 12.29 7.92 14.20
N ALA A 235 12.32 6.60 14.42
CA ALA A 235 11.92 5.96 15.68
C ALA A 235 12.78 6.41 16.87
N ALA A 236 14.06 6.68 16.60
CA ALA A 236 15.04 7.08 17.61
C ALA A 236 15.12 8.59 17.81
N ALA A 237 14.78 9.40 16.79
CA ALA A 237 14.93 10.85 16.79
C ALA A 237 13.86 11.60 17.60
N ARG A 238 12.71 10.98 17.88
CA ARG A 238 11.62 11.62 18.64
C ARG A 238 11.60 11.14 20.10
N ARG A 239 11.40 12.08 21.03
CA ARG A 239 10.65 11.78 22.25
C ARG A 239 9.16 11.68 21.83
N GLY A 240 8.65 10.47 21.65
CA GLY A 240 7.20 10.23 21.48
C GLY A 240 6.63 10.05 20.07
N GLY A 241 7.30 9.33 19.15
CA GLY A 241 6.74 8.95 17.84
C GLY A 241 7.07 7.50 17.45
N TRP A 242 6.09 6.73 16.98
CA TRP A 242 6.06 5.26 16.97
C TRP A 242 6.24 4.55 15.62
N TRP A 243 6.78 3.33 15.65
CA TRP A 243 6.94 2.41 14.50
C TRP A 243 6.30 1.03 14.72
N CYS A 244 6.20 0.20 13.68
CA CYS A 244 5.78 -1.21 13.76
C CYS A 244 6.66 -2.18 12.97
N TRP A 245 7.25 -3.18 13.65
CA TRP A 245 7.95 -4.36 13.13
C TRP A 245 7.01 -5.32 12.39
N ALA A 246 7.36 -6.08 11.35
CA ALA A 246 6.69 -7.37 11.09
C ALA A 246 7.58 -8.29 10.26
N CYS A 247 8.22 -9.26 10.92
CA CYS A 247 8.93 -10.36 10.25
C CYS A 247 8.14 -11.66 10.40
N ALA A 248 8.05 -12.43 9.31
CA ALA A 248 7.66 -13.83 9.37
C ALA A 248 8.72 -14.65 10.14
N PRO A 249 8.36 -15.69 10.91
CA PRO A 249 9.36 -16.61 11.43
C PRO A 249 10.03 -17.33 10.25
N THR A 250 11.33 -17.12 10.09
CA THR A 250 12.22 -18.03 9.38
C THR A 250 12.25 -19.34 10.17
N SER A 251 11.62 -20.39 9.64
CA SER A 251 11.83 -21.74 10.15
C SER A 251 13.24 -22.21 9.76
N THR A 252 14.24 -21.82 10.52
CA THR A 252 15.52 -22.53 10.56
C THR A 252 15.40 -23.74 11.48
N ALA A 253 15.39 -24.90 10.82
CA ALA A 253 15.70 -26.26 11.24
C ALA A 253 16.28 -26.52 12.65
N ARG A 254 15.88 -27.67 13.24
CA ARG A 254 16.71 -28.86 13.60
C ARG A 254 16.11 -29.64 14.78
N PRO A 255 16.51 -30.90 15.03
CA PRO A 255 17.52 -31.74 14.36
C PRO A 255 16.93 -32.82 13.44
#